data_AF-A0A110BCJ1-F1
#
_entry.id   AF-A0A110BCJ1-F1
#
_cell.length_a   1.000
_cell.length_b   1.000
_cell.length_c   1.000
_cell.angle_alpha   90.00
_cell.angle_beta   90.00
_cell.angle_gamma   90.00
#
_symmetry.space_group_name_H-M   'P 1'
#
loop_
_entity.id
_entity.type
_entity.pdbx_description
1 polymer ?
#
loop_
_entity_poly.entity_id
_entity_poly.type
_entity_poly.pdbx_seq_one_letter_code
_entity_poly.pdbx_strand_id
1 'polypeptide(L)'
;MQAQIPSDVNVYFESTNYYNTESFQQAIRNTVSRFGAPDVVLAWFHEDEMALDLAHQLSATEKTIHFFQVLGSASASPDSSLTDARRRFDALPIHLHQIVLGLPTQGINLGG
;
A
#
# COMPACT_ATOMS: atom_id res chain seq x y z
N MET A 1 -1.57 -18.85 20.01
CA MET A 1 -0.51 -19.64 19.34
C MET A 1 0.35 -18.66 18.56
N GLN A 2 1.62 -18.48 18.93
CA GLN A 2 2.57 -17.73 18.10
C GLN A 2 3.04 -18.68 17.00
N ALA A 3 2.84 -18.31 15.74
CA ALA A 3 3.37 -19.07 14.62
C ALA A 3 4.91 -19.01 14.67
N GLN A 4 5.55 -20.17 14.63
CA GLN A 4 7.00 -20.26 14.58
C GLN A 4 7.43 -19.91 13.16
N ILE A 5 8.12 -18.78 12.98
CA ILE A 5 8.58 -18.32 11.68
C ILE A 5 9.72 -19.26 11.21
N PRO A 6 9.63 -19.84 10.00
CA PRO A 6 10.70 -20.67 9.44
C PRO A 6 12.06 -19.95 9.44
N SER A 7 13.15 -20.68 9.71
CA SER A 7 14.50 -20.12 9.89
C SER A 7 15.14 -19.52 8.63
N ASP A 8 14.50 -19.68 7.47
CA ASP A 8 14.86 -19.11 6.18
C ASP A 8 14.17 -17.76 5.90
N VAL A 9 13.23 -17.34 6.76
CA VAL A 9 12.55 -16.05 6.63
C VAL A 9 13.34 -14.97 7.38
N ASN A 10 14.05 -14.14 6.62
CA ASN A 10 14.66 -12.93 7.16
C ASN A 10 13.60 -11.83 7.29
N VAL A 11 13.26 -11.47 8.53
CA VAL A 11 12.38 -10.32 8.82
C VAL A 11 13.25 -9.12 9.17
N TYR A 12 13.12 -8.04 8.40
CA TYR A 12 13.78 -6.77 8.65
C TYR A 12 12.74 -5.72 9.03
N PHE A 13 13.00 -4.99 10.12
CA PHE A 13 12.13 -3.92 10.59
C PHE A 13 12.81 -2.57 10.35
N GLU A 14 12.14 -1.69 9.61
CA GLU A 14 12.53 -0.30 9.43
C GLU A 14 11.51 0.58 10.16
N SER A 15 11.93 1.20 11.26
CA SER A 15 11.07 2.10 12.04
C SER A 15 11.28 3.53 11.55
N THR A 16 10.30 4.08 10.84
CA THR A 16 10.34 5.47 10.34
C THR A 16 9.05 6.22 10.70
N ASN A 17 9.16 7.54 10.84
CA ASN A 17 8.00 8.41 11.00
C ASN A 17 7.37 8.66 9.63
N TYR A 18 6.24 8.01 9.35
CA TYR A 18 5.55 8.14 8.06
C TYR A 18 4.87 9.51 7.86
N TYR A 19 4.67 10.30 8.92
CA TYR A 19 4.20 11.70 8.78
C TYR A 19 5.29 12.64 8.26
N ASN A 20 6.56 12.21 8.28
CA ASN A 20 7.65 12.93 7.65
C ASN A 20 7.95 12.27 6.30
N THR A 21 7.41 12.86 5.23
CA THR A 21 7.55 12.36 3.86
C THR A 21 9.01 12.08 3.49
N GLU A 22 9.94 12.97 3.82
CA GLU A 22 11.36 12.79 3.48
C GLU A 22 11.97 11.58 4.19
N SER A 23 11.68 11.42 5.49
CA SER A 23 12.15 10.27 6.27
C SER A 23 11.57 8.94 5.79
N PHE A 24 10.29 8.95 5.42
CA PHE A 24 9.62 7.78 4.84
C PHE A 24 10.23 7.39 3.49
N GLN A 25 10.40 8.37 2.59
CA GLN A 25 11.00 8.12 1.28
C GLN A 25 12.45 7.66 1.39
N GLN A 26 13.24 8.22 2.32
CA GLN A 26 14.61 7.78 2.53
C GLN A 26 14.68 6.34 3.05
N ALA A 27 13.78 5.94 3.93
CA ALA A 27 13.68 4.56 4.43
C ALA A 27 13.39 3.56 3.29
N ILE A 28 12.48 3.90 2.37
CA ILE A 28 12.19 3.07 1.19
C ILE A 28 13.43 2.93 0.31
N ARG A 29 14.08 4.05 -0.05
CA ARG A 29 15.28 4.03 -0.90
C ARG A 29 16.41 3.21 -0.28
N ASN A 30 16.63 3.35 1.03
CA ASN A 30 17.64 2.57 1.75
C ASN A 30 17.32 1.07 1.71
N THR A 31 16.05 0.71 1.90
CA THR A 31 15.60 -0.69 1.87
C THR A 31 15.80 -1.31 0.47
N VAL A 32 15.34 -0.61 -0.58
CA VAL A 32 15.49 -1.08 -1.97
C VAL A 32 16.96 -1.16 -2.38
N SER A 33 17.79 -0.18 -2.00
CA SER A 33 19.23 -0.21 -2.25
C SER A 33 19.91 -1.41 -1.58
N ARG A 34 19.49 -1.73 -0.35
CA ARG A 34 20.08 -2.82 0.44
C ARG A 34 19.66 -4.21 -0.01
N PHE A 35 18.40 -4.40 -0.37
CA PHE A 35 17.81 -5.73 -0.60
C PHE A 35 17.35 -5.96 -2.05
N GLY A 36 17.42 -4.93 -2.89
CA GLY A 36 16.77 -4.91 -4.19
C GLY A 36 15.28 -4.60 -4.08
N ALA A 37 14.65 -4.42 -5.24
CA ALA A 37 13.22 -4.16 -5.33
C ALA A 37 12.41 -5.44 -5.02
N PRO A 38 11.34 -5.34 -4.21
CA PRO A 38 10.46 -6.46 -3.92
C PRO A 38 9.59 -6.80 -5.14
N ASP A 39 9.21 -8.07 -5.29
CA ASP A 39 8.29 -8.50 -6.36
C ASP A 39 6.82 -8.24 -5.97
N VAL A 40 6.53 -8.21 -4.66
CA VAL A 40 5.19 -7.99 -4.10
C VAL A 40 5.26 -7.00 -2.93
N VAL A 41 4.34 -6.03 -2.92
CA VAL A 41 4.18 -5.06 -1.84
C VAL A 41 2.73 -5.08 -1.35
N LEU A 42 2.56 -5.21 -0.03
CA LEU A 42 1.27 -5.02 0.64
C LEU A 42 1.36 -3.74 1.46
N ALA A 43 0.52 -2.76 1.11
CA ALA A 43 0.53 -1.44 1.72
C ALA A 43 -0.83 -1.14 2.34
N TRP A 44 -0.84 -0.75 3.61
CA TRP A 44 -2.05 -0.29 4.30
C TRP A 44 -1.88 1.18 4.66
N PHE A 45 -2.39 2.05 3.79
CA PHE A 45 -2.38 3.50 3.99
C PHE A 45 -3.81 4.01 4.14
N HIS A 46 -3.99 4.98 5.03
CA HIS A 46 -5.25 5.73 5.12
C HIS A 46 -5.36 6.82 4.04
N GLU A 47 -4.23 7.23 3.45
CA GLU A 47 -4.15 8.29 2.45
C GLU A 47 -3.59 7.74 1.13
N ASP A 48 -4.21 8.10 0.00
CA ASP A 48 -3.82 7.62 -1.33
C ASP A 48 -2.47 8.18 -1.80
N GLU A 49 -2.10 9.39 -1.37
CA GLU A 49 -0.85 10.05 -1.78
C GLU A 49 0.39 9.24 -1.37
N MET A 50 0.42 8.74 -0.12
CA MET A 50 1.55 7.93 0.34
C MET A 50 1.67 6.61 -0.41
N ALA A 51 0.53 6.00 -0.77
CA ALA A 51 0.51 4.79 -1.58
C ALA A 51 1.08 5.05 -2.99
N LEU A 52 0.72 6.18 -3.59
CA LEU A 52 1.19 6.58 -4.91
C LEU A 52 2.68 6.93 -4.91
N ASP A 53 3.16 7.66 -3.91
CA ASP A 53 4.58 8.00 -3.76
C ASP A 53 5.45 6.74 -3.61
N LEU A 54 4.98 5.74 -2.86
CA LEU A 54 5.64 4.45 -2.77
C LEU A 54 5.64 3.74 -4.13
N ALA A 55 4.50 3.70 -4.82
CA ALA A 55 4.39 3.11 -6.14
C ALA A 55 5.34 3.74 -7.16
N HIS A 56 5.47 5.08 -7.20
CA HIS A 56 6.41 5.78 -8.07
C HIS A 56 7.87 5.38 -7.83
N GLN A 57 8.29 5.28 -6.57
CA GLN A 57 9.66 4.91 -6.23
C GLN A 57 9.97 3.46 -6.63
N LEU A 58 8.99 2.58 -6.46
CA LEU A 58 9.10 1.18 -6.85
C LEU A 58 9.05 1.00 -8.38
N SER A 59 8.27 1.82 -9.07
CA SER A 59 8.13 1.77 -10.52
C SER A 59 9.36 2.27 -11.28
N ALA A 60 10.27 2.98 -10.61
CA ALA A 60 11.56 3.37 -11.17
C ALA A 60 12.56 2.19 -11.27
N THR A 61 12.19 1.02 -10.76
CA THR A 61 13.02 -0.19 -10.82
C THR A 61 12.74 -0.94 -12.12
N GLU A 62 13.72 -1.70 -12.65
CA GLU A 62 13.56 -2.50 -13.88
C GLU A 62 12.67 -3.75 -13.68
N LYS A 63 12.03 -3.89 -12.52
CA LYS A 63 11.20 -5.04 -12.17
C LYS A 63 9.72 -4.70 -12.25
N THR A 64 8.94 -5.67 -12.68
CA THR A 64 7.48 -5.63 -12.56
C THR A 64 7.07 -5.97 -11.12
N ILE A 65 6.30 -5.09 -10.48
CA ILE A 65 5.93 -5.20 -9.06
C ILE A 65 4.42 -5.36 -8.93
N HIS A 66 3.99 -6.32 -8.11
CA HIS A 66 2.60 -6.46 -7.71
C HIS A 66 2.34 -5.64 -6.44
N PHE A 67 1.47 -4.64 -6.55
CA PHE A 67 1.19 -3.70 -5.47
C PHE A 67 -0.23 -3.90 -4.95
N PHE A 68 -0.37 -4.39 -3.72
CA PHE A 68 -1.63 -4.60 -3.04
C PHE A 68 -1.89 -3.44 -2.08
N GLN A 69 -2.79 -2.54 -2.44
CA GLN A 69 -3.22 -1.44 -1.58
C GLN A 69 -4.44 -1.88 -0.77
N VAL A 70 -4.31 -1.94 0.55
CA VAL A 70 -5.40 -2.22 1.48
C VAL A 70 -6.01 -0.90 1.93
N LEU A 71 -7.29 -0.74 1.60
CA LEU A 71 -8.11 0.40 1.96
C LEU A 71 -9.02 -0.04 3.11
N GLY A 72 -8.63 0.30 4.34
CA GLY A 72 -9.39 -0.03 5.56
C GLY A 72 -10.18 1.17 6.07
N SER A 73 -11.50 0.99 6.28
CA SER A 73 -12.47 1.95 6.83
C SER A 73 -12.13 3.43 6.59
N ALA A 74 -11.95 3.83 5.33
CA ALA A 74 -12.00 5.24 5.01
C ALA A 74 -13.39 5.74 5.41
N SER A 75 -13.44 6.85 6.13
CA SER A 75 -14.67 7.55 6.54
C SER A 75 -15.53 8.05 5.36
N ALA A 76 -15.14 7.75 4.12
CA ALA A 76 -15.78 8.16 2.88
C ALA A 76 -16.03 6.96 1.96
N SER A 77 -17.18 6.96 1.29
CA SER A 77 -17.56 5.93 0.33
C SER A 77 -16.54 5.85 -0.82
N PRO A 78 -16.04 4.66 -1.17
CA PRO A 78 -14.89 4.47 -2.05
C PRO A 78 -15.24 4.58 -3.54
N ASP A 79 -16.52 4.55 -3.92
CA ASP A 79 -16.91 4.35 -5.33
C ASP A 79 -16.43 5.45 -6.28
N SER A 80 -16.40 6.72 -5.85
CA SER A 80 -15.89 7.81 -6.69
C SER A 80 -14.37 8.03 -6.55
N SER A 81 -13.79 7.78 -5.36
CA SER A 81 -12.35 8.00 -5.12
C SER A 81 -11.48 6.90 -5.70
N LEU A 82 -11.97 5.66 -5.77
CA LEU A 82 -11.20 4.51 -6.28
C LEU A 82 -10.84 4.64 -7.76
N THR A 83 -11.76 5.15 -8.58
CA THR A 83 -11.53 5.27 -10.02
C THR A 83 -10.48 6.33 -10.33
N ASP A 84 -10.51 7.45 -9.60
CA ASP A 84 -9.54 8.53 -9.75
C ASP A 84 -8.17 8.14 -9.17
N ALA A 85 -8.15 7.49 -8.01
CA ALA A 85 -6.94 6.93 -7.44
C ALA A 85 -6.29 5.96 -8.42
N ARG A 86 -7.05 4.99 -8.95
CA ARG A 86 -6.54 3.97 -9.87
C ARG A 86 -5.92 4.55 -11.13
N ARG A 87 -6.55 5.56 -11.74
CA ARG A 87 -6.01 6.24 -12.94
C ARG A 87 -4.61 6.79 -12.74
N ARG A 88 -4.25 7.21 -11.52
CA ARG A 88 -2.91 7.72 -11.20
C ARG A 88 -1.87 6.60 -11.17
N PHE A 89 -2.27 5.39 -10.77
CA PHE A 89 -1.39 4.22 -10.79
C PHE A 89 -1.26 3.56 -12.17
N ASP A 90 -2.25 3.71 -13.05
CA ASP A 90 -2.20 3.13 -14.40
C ASP A 90 -1.04 3.66 -15.26
N ALA A 91 -0.49 4.84 -14.91
CA ALA A 91 0.69 5.42 -15.57
C ALA A 91 2.02 4.78 -15.12
N LEU A 92 1.99 3.92 -14.10
CA LEU A 92 3.17 3.31 -13.50
C LEU A 92 3.33 1.87 -13.99
N PRO A 93 4.56 1.39 -14.23
CA PRO A 93 4.84 -0.01 -14.59
C PRO A 93 4.68 -0.98 -13.39
N ILE A 94 3.54 -0.91 -12.68
CA ILE A 94 3.19 -1.81 -11.58
C ILE A 94 1.82 -2.45 -11.82
N HIS A 95 1.59 -3.62 -11.21
CA HIS A 95 0.28 -4.26 -11.19
C HIS A 95 -0.45 -3.91 -9.88
N LEU A 96 -1.32 -2.91 -9.93
CA LEU A 96 -2.12 -2.50 -8.78
C LEU A 96 -3.30 -3.45 -8.53
N HIS A 97 -3.42 -3.90 -7.28
CA HIS A 97 -4.56 -4.62 -6.73
C HIS A 97 -5.10 -3.85 -5.52
N GLN A 98 -6.35 -3.38 -5.57
CA GLN A 98 -6.97 -2.69 -4.44
C GLN A 98 -7.86 -3.64 -3.65
N ILE A 99 -7.66 -3.69 -2.34
CA ILE A 99 -8.41 -4.52 -1.40
C ILE A 99 -9.18 -3.59 -0.46
N VAL A 100 -10.50 -3.64 -0.50
CA VAL A 100 -11.36 -2.81 0.37
C VAL A 100 -11.84 -3.66 1.55
N LEU A 101 -11.42 -3.31 2.77
CA LEU A 101 -11.82 -4.01 3.99
C LEU A 101 -12.95 -3.25 4.69
N GLY A 102 -14.19 -3.48 4.21
CA GLY A 102 -15.43 -3.08 4.88
C GLY A 102 -15.70 -1.57 4.91
N LEU A 103 -16.94 -1.20 4.59
CA LEU A 103 -17.47 0.13 4.86
C LEU A 103 -18.35 0.05 6.09
N PRO A 104 -18.48 1.13 6.90
CA PRO A 104 -19.65 1.25 7.73
C PRO A 104 -20.84 1.20 6.77
N THR A 105 -21.60 0.10 6.81
CA THR A 105 -22.94 0.09 6.23
C THR A 105 -23.68 1.19 6.96
N GLN A 106 -23.83 2.37 6.36
CA GLN A 106 -24.87 3.28 6.82
C GLN A 106 -26.15 2.46 6.83
N GLY A 107 -26.80 2.41 7.98
CA GLY A 107 -27.93 1.53 8.25
C GLY A 107 -28.90 1.55 7.07
N ILE A 108 -29.00 0.43 6.37
CA ILE A 108 -30.16 0.16 5.54
C ILE A 108 -31.32 0.11 6.53
N ASN A 109 -32.02 1.23 6.67
CA ASN A 109 -33.30 1.27 7.35
C ASN A 109 -34.27 0.51 6.45
N LEU A 110 -34.34 -0.81 6.64
CA LEU A 110 -35.43 -1.62 6.11
C LEU A 110 -36.65 -1.21 6.92
N GLY A 111 -37.39 -0.22 6.41
CA GLY A 111 -38.62 0.27 7.03
C GLY A 111 -39.51 -0.91 7.43
N GLY A 112 -39.83 -0.96 8.72
CA GLY A 112 -40.92 -1.74 9.28
C GLY A 112 -42.11 -0.84 9.58
#